data_AF-A0A9P4IXB3-F1
#
_entry.id   AF-A0A9P4IXB3-F1
#
_cell.length_a   1.000
_cell.length_b   1.000
_cell.length_c   1.000
_cell.angle_alpha   90.00
_cell.angle_beta   90.00
_cell.angle_gamma   90.00
#
_symmetry.space_group_name_H-M   'P 1'
#
loop_
_entity.id
_entity.type
_entity.pdbx_description
1 polymer ?
#
loop_
_entity_poly.entity_id
_entity_poly.type
_entity_poly.pdbx_seq_one_letter_code
_entity_poly.pdbx_strand_id
1 'polypeptide(L)'
;GDRLRDVAIAFTVLNTIFLGLRFLSKRIGRMPFGIDDWLMIPGYIVCLGIHAICFVVVNYGGVGYHLSVVFQESPHKIIVWAKSLVAAPFLYCLAVTFPKLSILVFYSRIFIIKAQRVITFVLMGVIIATAISGIVAAAFECVPLEKVWNRGIPGTCYNIAAYFQYGALPNAITDFVMLLLPIPTVWKLQATLKVKMGLLVTFMIGGLGLITSIIRTTEFFKFNPLVDGTRAATVPLCWTIVEPGCYHIAACLIYLRPLLSYVS
;
A
#
# COMPACT_ATOMS: atom_id res chain seq x y z
N GLY A 1 19.38 -2.30 -7.80
CA GLY A 1 18.61 -3.54 -8.01
C GLY A 1 18.40 -4.28 -6.70
N ASP A 2 19.50 -4.70 -6.06
CA ASP A 2 19.45 -5.65 -4.93
C ASP A 2 18.56 -5.20 -3.76
N ARG A 3 18.68 -3.93 -3.34
CA ARG A 3 17.83 -3.37 -2.27
C ARG A 3 16.33 -3.58 -2.52
N LEU A 4 15.87 -3.37 -3.77
CA LEU A 4 14.46 -3.52 -4.12
C LEU A 4 14.03 -5.00 -4.07
N ARG A 5 14.91 -5.90 -4.55
CA ARG A 5 14.69 -7.34 -4.48
C ARG A 5 14.59 -7.81 -3.02
N ASP A 6 15.52 -7.39 -2.18
CA ASP A 6 15.58 -7.82 -0.79
C ASP A 6 14.34 -7.35 0.00
N VAL A 7 13.90 -6.11 -0.24
CA VAL A 7 12.65 -5.58 0.32
C VAL A 7 11.44 -6.38 -0.16
N ALA A 8 11.35 -6.71 -1.46
CA ALA A 8 10.25 -7.51 -1.99
C ALA A 8 10.20 -8.91 -1.37
N ILE A 9 11.34 -9.58 -1.21
CA ILE A 9 11.43 -10.90 -0.56
C ILE A 9 10.98 -10.79 0.90
N ALA A 10 11.54 -9.84 1.65
CA ALA A 10 11.24 -9.67 3.07
C ALA A 10 9.74 -9.43 3.30
N PHE A 11 9.13 -8.49 2.55
CA PHE A 11 7.70 -8.19 2.70
C PHE A 11 6.80 -9.30 2.15
N THR A 12 7.23 -10.07 1.15
CA THR A 12 6.51 -11.29 0.75
C THR A 12 6.42 -12.24 1.93
N VAL A 13 7.56 -12.63 2.50
CA VAL A 13 7.62 -13.57 3.62
C VAL A 13 6.83 -13.06 4.83
N LEU A 14 7.03 -11.80 5.22
CA LEU A 14 6.33 -11.20 6.35
C LEU A 14 4.81 -11.19 6.13
N ASN A 15 4.33 -10.68 4.99
CA ASN A 15 2.89 -10.63 4.72
C ASN A 15 2.26 -12.03 4.71
N THR A 16 2.93 -13.03 4.12
CA THR A 16 2.45 -14.42 4.13
C THR A 16 2.33 -14.96 5.56
N ILE A 17 3.37 -14.76 6.37
CA ILE A 17 3.38 -15.22 7.77
C ILE A 17 2.25 -14.54 8.55
N PHE A 18 2.15 -13.21 8.50
CA PHE A 18 1.14 -12.48 9.27
C PHE A 18 -0.29 -12.81 8.84
N LEU A 19 -0.54 -13.04 7.55
CA LEU A 19 -1.84 -13.50 7.07
C LEU A 19 -2.17 -14.90 7.57
N GLY A 20 -1.20 -15.82 7.55
CA GLY A 20 -1.35 -17.17 8.12
C GLY A 20 -1.65 -17.12 9.61
N LEU A 21 -0.88 -16.32 10.37
CA LEU A 21 -1.07 -16.12 11.80
C LEU A 21 -2.45 -15.51 12.11
N ARG A 22 -2.93 -14.57 11.30
CA ARG A 22 -4.29 -14.01 11.42
C ARG A 22 -5.33 -15.12 11.39
N PHE A 23 -5.31 -15.98 10.37
CA PHE A 23 -6.28 -17.06 10.23
C PHE A 23 -6.14 -18.12 11.31
N LEU A 24 -4.91 -18.47 11.70
CA LEU A 24 -4.66 -19.38 12.81
C LEU A 24 -5.23 -18.84 14.12
N SER A 25 -4.98 -17.55 14.42
CA SER A 25 -5.51 -16.89 15.61
C SER A 25 -7.04 -16.86 15.63
N LYS A 26 -7.69 -16.60 14.48
CA LYS A 26 -9.15 -16.68 14.38
C LYS A 26 -9.68 -18.08 14.62
N ARG A 27 -9.01 -19.12 14.12
CA ARG A 27 -9.37 -20.52 14.39
C ARG A 27 -9.24 -20.88 15.87
N ILE A 28 -8.11 -20.56 16.50
CA ILE A 28 -7.86 -20.81 17.94
C ILE A 28 -8.89 -20.07 18.81
N GLY A 29 -9.11 -18.78 18.51
CA GLY A 29 -10.07 -17.95 19.23
C GLY A 29 -11.54 -18.21 18.90
N ARG A 30 -11.84 -19.19 18.02
CA ARG A 30 -13.20 -19.48 17.50
C ARG A 30 -13.94 -18.22 17.01
N MET A 31 -13.20 -17.30 16.38
CA MET A 31 -13.73 -16.03 15.89
C MET A 31 -14.37 -16.24 14.50
N PRO A 32 -15.58 -15.70 14.24
CA PRO A 32 -16.20 -15.81 12.93
C PRO A 32 -15.40 -15.04 11.87
N PHE A 33 -15.41 -15.55 10.64
CA PHE A 33 -14.90 -14.84 9.48
C PHE A 33 -15.84 -13.68 9.13
N GLY A 34 -15.28 -12.50 8.95
CA GLY A 34 -16.03 -11.29 8.64
C GLY A 34 -15.60 -10.67 7.31
N ILE A 35 -16.27 -9.60 6.93
CA ILE A 35 -15.95 -8.80 5.73
C ILE A 35 -14.48 -8.36 5.73
N ASP A 36 -13.93 -8.05 6.91
CA ASP A 36 -12.53 -7.70 7.10
C ASP A 36 -11.56 -8.80 6.61
N ASP A 37 -11.87 -10.08 6.79
CA ASP A 37 -11.01 -11.17 6.26
C ASP A 37 -11.12 -11.30 4.75
N TRP A 38 -12.32 -11.13 4.21
CA TRP A 38 -12.58 -11.18 2.77
C TRP A 38 -11.95 -10.01 2.01
N LEU A 39 -11.67 -8.89 2.68
CA LEU A 39 -10.87 -7.80 2.13
C LEU A 39 -9.37 -8.10 2.18
N MET A 40 -8.89 -8.83 3.20
CA MET A 40 -7.47 -9.13 3.35
C MET A 40 -6.92 -10.09 2.29
N ILE A 41 -7.70 -11.09 1.85
CA ILE A 41 -7.28 -12.05 0.82
C ILE A 41 -6.96 -11.36 -0.52
N PRO A 42 -7.88 -10.62 -1.16
CA PRO A 42 -7.58 -9.90 -2.40
C PRO A 42 -6.48 -8.85 -2.19
N GLY A 43 -6.45 -8.18 -1.03
CA GLY A 43 -5.38 -7.27 -0.64
C GLY A 43 -3.99 -7.92 -0.65
N TYR A 44 -3.88 -9.15 -0.14
CA TYR A 44 -2.66 -9.93 -0.19
C TYR A 44 -2.26 -10.30 -1.62
N ILE A 45 -3.21 -10.75 -2.44
CA ILE A 45 -2.96 -11.13 -3.84
C ILE A 45 -2.41 -9.94 -4.63
N VAL A 46 -3.00 -8.75 -4.48
CA VAL A 46 -2.49 -7.55 -5.18
C VAL A 46 -1.12 -7.10 -4.63
N CYS A 47 -0.84 -7.27 -3.33
CA CYS A 47 0.50 -7.04 -2.78
C CYS A 47 1.54 -7.97 -3.42
N LEU A 48 1.23 -9.26 -3.55
CA LEU A 48 2.10 -10.21 -4.26
C LEU A 48 2.31 -9.81 -5.72
N GLY A 49 1.29 -9.26 -6.38
CA GLY A 49 1.40 -8.72 -7.72
C GLY A 49 2.41 -7.56 -7.80
N ILE A 50 2.40 -6.62 -6.86
CA ILE A 50 3.41 -5.53 -6.79
C ILE A 50 4.80 -6.12 -6.58
N HIS A 51 4.95 -7.11 -5.70
CA HIS A 51 6.24 -7.74 -5.44
C HIS A 51 6.75 -8.43 -6.72
N ALA A 52 5.88 -9.13 -7.45
CA ALA A 52 6.20 -9.76 -8.73
C ALA A 52 6.63 -8.73 -9.78
N ILE A 53 5.93 -7.59 -9.89
CA ILE A 53 6.37 -6.47 -10.74
C ILE A 53 7.78 -6.01 -10.35
N CYS A 54 8.06 -5.88 -9.05
CA CYS A 54 9.38 -5.46 -8.56
C CYS A 54 10.48 -6.46 -8.96
N PHE A 55 10.20 -7.76 -8.90
CA PHE A 55 11.12 -8.77 -9.44
C PHE A 55 11.32 -8.63 -10.95
N VAL A 56 10.24 -8.40 -11.70
CA VAL A 56 10.31 -8.24 -13.16
C VAL A 56 11.16 -7.01 -13.52
N VAL A 57 10.95 -5.86 -12.89
CA VAL A 57 11.70 -4.65 -13.24
C VAL A 57 13.17 -4.70 -12.82
N VAL A 58 13.51 -5.43 -11.76
CA VAL A 58 14.92 -5.63 -11.36
C VAL A 58 15.64 -6.55 -12.35
N ASN A 59 15.04 -7.68 -12.72
CA ASN A 59 15.71 -8.68 -13.56
C ASN A 59 15.62 -8.36 -15.06
N TYR A 60 14.50 -7.79 -15.51
CA TYR A 60 14.17 -7.60 -16.92
C TYR A 60 13.89 -6.13 -17.29
N GLY A 61 13.75 -5.23 -16.32
CA GLY A 61 13.51 -3.79 -16.56
C GLY A 61 14.74 -2.89 -16.42
N GLY A 62 15.89 -3.43 -16.01
CA GLY A 62 17.11 -2.64 -15.82
C GLY A 62 17.06 -1.69 -14.62
N VAL A 63 16.10 -1.86 -13.68
CA VAL A 63 15.98 -1.00 -12.50
C VAL A 63 17.20 -1.13 -11.59
N GLY A 64 17.75 0.02 -11.21
CA GLY A 64 18.98 0.13 -10.43
C GLY A 64 20.24 0.37 -11.26
N TYR A 65 20.15 0.33 -12.59
CA TYR A 65 21.18 0.82 -13.50
C TYR A 65 20.78 2.20 -14.06
N HIS A 66 21.78 2.99 -14.43
CA HIS A 66 21.58 4.29 -15.06
C HIS A 66 20.86 4.13 -16.40
N LEU A 67 19.88 4.98 -16.67
CA LEU A 67 19.03 4.90 -17.88
C LEU A 67 19.88 4.92 -19.16
N SER A 68 20.96 5.70 -19.19
CA SER A 68 21.88 5.77 -20.32
C SER A 68 22.53 4.42 -20.64
N VAL A 69 22.96 3.68 -19.61
CA VAL A 69 23.57 2.35 -19.75
C VAL A 69 22.54 1.35 -20.24
N VAL A 70 21.34 1.34 -19.65
CA VAL A 70 20.26 0.43 -20.07
C VAL A 70 19.85 0.69 -21.52
N PHE A 71 19.79 1.95 -21.94
CA PHE A 71 19.45 2.33 -23.31
C PHE A 71 20.49 1.84 -24.32
N GLN A 72 21.78 1.92 -23.99
CA GLN A 72 22.87 1.49 -24.86
C GLN A 72 23.02 -0.04 -24.92
N GLU A 73 22.97 -0.72 -23.77
CA GLU A 73 23.28 -2.14 -23.68
C GLU A 73 22.06 -3.05 -23.90
N SER A 74 20.86 -2.58 -23.55
CA SER A 74 19.66 -3.42 -23.54
C SER A 74 18.36 -2.61 -23.66
N PRO A 75 18.13 -1.95 -24.81
CA PRO A 75 16.98 -1.05 -24.99
C PRO A 75 15.62 -1.72 -24.79
N HIS A 76 15.52 -3.04 -25.04
CA HIS A 76 14.32 -3.83 -24.81
C HIS A 76 13.87 -3.83 -23.33
N LYS A 77 14.79 -3.67 -22.37
CA LYS A 77 14.48 -3.61 -20.93
C LYS A 77 13.68 -2.36 -20.56
N ILE A 78 13.85 -1.27 -21.32
CA ILE A 78 13.11 -0.02 -21.10
C ILE A 78 11.62 -0.22 -21.38
N ILE A 79 11.27 -1.03 -22.37
CA ILE A 79 9.88 -1.37 -22.69
C ILE A 79 9.26 -2.15 -21.53
N VAL A 80 9.99 -3.13 -20.98
CA VAL A 80 9.54 -3.91 -19.81
C VAL A 80 9.34 -3.01 -18.60
N TRP A 81 10.28 -2.10 -18.35
CA TRP A 81 10.17 -1.11 -17.27
C TRP A 81 8.96 -0.19 -17.46
N ALA A 82 8.75 0.37 -18.65
CA ALA A 82 7.63 1.25 -18.95
C ALA A 82 6.28 0.54 -18.77
N LYS A 83 6.13 -0.68 -19.31
CA LYS A 83 4.92 -1.50 -19.11
C LYS A 83 4.67 -1.83 -17.63
N SER A 84 5.74 -2.07 -16.88
CA SER A 84 5.65 -2.33 -15.44
C SER A 84 5.23 -1.09 -14.65
N LEU A 85 5.68 0.10 -15.07
CA LEU A 85 5.24 1.37 -14.49
C LEU A 85 3.78 1.68 -14.77
N VAL A 86 3.22 1.22 -15.89
CA VAL A 86 1.77 1.29 -16.15
C VAL A 86 1.01 0.41 -15.16
N ALA A 87 1.48 -0.83 -14.96
CA ALA A 87 0.79 -1.82 -14.13
C ALA A 87 0.90 -1.55 -12.62
N ALA A 88 2.01 -0.99 -12.14
CA ALA A 88 2.28 -0.83 -10.71
C ALA A 88 1.25 0.08 -9.98
N PRO A 89 0.85 1.26 -10.51
CA PRO A 89 -0.17 2.11 -9.89
C PRO A 89 -1.52 1.41 -9.67
N PHE A 90 -1.98 0.58 -10.63
CA PHE A 90 -3.23 -0.16 -10.48
C PHE A 90 -3.20 -1.09 -9.27
N LEU A 91 -2.15 -1.91 -9.20
CA LEU A 91 -2.00 -2.86 -8.10
C LEU A 91 -1.76 -2.12 -6.77
N TYR A 92 -0.99 -1.04 -6.80
CA TYR A 92 -0.74 -0.19 -5.65
C TYR A 92 -2.05 0.35 -5.07
N CYS A 93 -2.89 1.01 -5.87
CA CYS A 93 -4.17 1.56 -5.40
C CYS A 93 -5.00 0.52 -4.66
N LEU A 94 -5.10 -0.69 -5.22
CA LEU A 94 -5.81 -1.80 -4.58
C LEU A 94 -5.12 -2.31 -3.31
N ALA A 95 -3.79 -2.44 -3.33
CA ALA A 95 -2.99 -2.97 -2.23
C ALA A 95 -3.04 -2.09 -0.98
N VAL A 96 -3.19 -0.76 -1.13
CA VAL A 96 -3.40 0.13 0.01
C VAL A 96 -4.85 0.10 0.49
N THR A 97 -5.79 0.09 -0.44
CA THR A 97 -7.22 0.22 -0.14
C THR A 97 -7.75 -0.96 0.65
N PHE A 98 -7.44 -2.20 0.25
CA PHE A 98 -8.00 -3.38 0.90
C PHE A 98 -7.66 -3.49 2.39
N PRO A 99 -6.39 -3.39 2.83
CA PRO A 99 -6.06 -3.42 4.26
C PRO A 99 -6.66 -2.24 5.04
N LYS A 100 -6.67 -1.03 4.46
CA LYS A 100 -7.28 0.15 5.10
C LYS A 100 -8.77 -0.05 5.33
N LEU A 101 -9.49 -0.56 4.33
CA LEU A 101 -10.90 -0.90 4.46
C LEU A 101 -11.12 -1.99 5.52
N SER A 102 -10.26 -3.02 5.58
CA SER A 102 -10.34 -4.03 6.66
C SER A 102 -10.20 -3.40 8.04
N ILE A 103 -9.29 -2.45 8.23
CA ILE A 103 -9.11 -1.73 9.51
C ILE A 103 -10.35 -0.87 9.82
N LEU A 104 -10.89 -0.15 8.83
CA LEU A 104 -12.07 0.69 9.02
C LEU A 104 -13.35 -0.11 9.30
N VAL A 105 -13.51 -1.29 8.68
CA VAL A 105 -14.58 -2.24 9.01
C VAL A 105 -14.45 -2.73 10.45
N PHE A 106 -13.22 -2.96 10.94
CA PHE A 106 -13.01 -3.31 12.34
C PHE A 106 -13.36 -2.14 13.28
N TYR A 107 -12.94 -0.92 12.93
CA TYR A 107 -13.26 0.32 13.63
C TYR A 107 -14.76 0.60 13.74
N SER A 108 -15.52 0.40 12.66
CA SER A 108 -16.96 0.62 12.68
C SER A 108 -17.70 -0.31 13.65
N ARG A 109 -17.16 -1.51 13.91
CA ARG A 109 -17.68 -2.46 14.91
C ARG A 109 -17.36 -2.04 16.35
N ILE A 110 -16.21 -1.39 16.57
CA ILE A 110 -15.77 -0.98 17.92
C ILE A 110 -16.40 0.34 18.36
N PHE A 111 -16.48 1.33 17.47
CA PHE A 111 -16.94 2.63 17.89
C PHE A 111 -18.41 2.61 18.24
N ILE A 112 -18.74 3.19 19.39
CA ILE A 112 -20.12 3.35 19.88
C ILE A 112 -20.60 4.78 19.61
N ILE A 113 -19.67 5.75 19.56
CA ILE A 113 -19.96 7.17 19.33
C ILE A 113 -20.39 7.39 17.87
N LYS A 114 -21.58 7.98 17.68
CA LYS A 114 -22.16 8.24 16.34
C LYS A 114 -21.21 9.03 15.43
N ALA A 115 -20.59 10.09 15.93
CA ALA A 115 -19.64 10.90 15.16
C ALA A 115 -18.46 10.08 14.62
N GLN A 116 -17.87 9.19 15.44
CA GLN A 116 -16.75 8.34 15.00
C GLN A 116 -17.18 7.34 13.93
N ARG A 117 -18.39 6.78 14.04
CA ARG A 117 -18.95 5.90 13.00
C ARG A 117 -19.15 6.65 11.69
N VAL A 118 -19.73 7.85 11.73
CA VAL A 118 -19.93 8.68 10.53
C VAL A 118 -18.59 8.99 9.87
N ILE A 119 -17.59 9.45 10.64
CA ILE A 119 -16.24 9.72 10.11
C ILE A 119 -15.64 8.46 9.49
N THR A 120 -15.81 7.29 10.13
CA THR A 120 -15.32 6.00 9.59
C THR A 120 -15.94 5.69 8.23
N PHE A 121 -17.26 5.83 8.07
CA PHE A 121 -17.92 5.56 6.78
C PHE A 121 -17.55 6.59 5.70
N VAL A 122 -17.44 7.86 6.06
CA VAL A 122 -16.96 8.91 5.14
C VAL A 122 -15.54 8.58 4.67
N LEU A 123 -14.67 8.17 5.60
CA LEU A 123 -13.28 7.83 5.29
C LEU A 123 -13.18 6.58 4.39
N MET A 124 -14.03 5.57 4.60
CA MET A 124 -14.14 4.44 3.68
C MET A 124 -14.52 4.91 2.27
N GLY A 125 -15.50 5.81 2.16
CA GLY A 125 -15.90 6.40 0.88
C GLY A 125 -14.77 7.16 0.20
N VAL A 126 -14.03 7.99 0.94
CA VAL A 126 -12.87 8.74 0.43
C VAL A 126 -11.76 7.81 -0.06
N ILE A 127 -11.46 6.74 0.68
CA ILE A 127 -10.44 5.75 0.28
C ILE A 127 -10.85 5.00 -1.00
N ILE A 128 -12.13 4.66 -1.14
CA ILE A 128 -12.64 4.02 -2.36
C ILE A 128 -12.60 5.01 -3.54
N ALA A 129 -13.03 6.25 -3.34
CA ALA A 129 -13.03 7.29 -4.38
C ALA A 129 -11.61 7.60 -4.86
N THR A 130 -10.65 7.70 -3.94
CA THR A 130 -9.22 7.91 -4.28
C THR A 130 -8.62 6.71 -5.00
N ALA A 131 -8.99 5.48 -4.64
CA ALA A 131 -8.56 4.28 -5.36
C ALA A 131 -9.09 4.26 -6.80
N ILE A 132 -10.38 4.55 -6.99
CA ILE A 132 -11.00 4.63 -8.32
C ILE A 132 -10.35 5.74 -9.15
N SER A 133 -10.16 6.92 -8.56
CA SER A 133 -9.46 8.03 -9.22
C SER A 133 -8.04 7.65 -9.64
N GLY A 134 -7.30 6.95 -8.78
CA GLY A 134 -5.95 6.46 -9.08
C GLY A 134 -5.94 5.44 -10.22
N ILE A 135 -6.87 4.48 -10.23
CA ILE A 135 -7.03 3.48 -11.29
C ILE A 135 -7.36 4.14 -12.63
N VAL A 136 -8.29 5.10 -12.64
CA VAL A 136 -8.65 5.85 -13.86
C VAL A 136 -7.46 6.67 -14.34
N ALA A 137 -6.75 7.35 -13.45
CA ALA A 137 -5.56 8.12 -13.81
C ALA A 137 -4.44 7.23 -14.38
N ALA A 138 -4.27 6.02 -13.87
CA ALA A 138 -3.31 5.05 -14.41
C ALA A 138 -3.74 4.52 -15.79
N ALA A 139 -5.04 4.28 -16.00
CA ALA A 139 -5.57 3.81 -17.28
C ALA A 139 -5.47 4.85 -18.40
N PHE A 140 -5.53 6.12 -18.04
CA PHE A 140 -5.50 7.25 -18.98
C PHE A 140 -4.26 8.13 -18.79
N GLU A 141 -3.12 7.54 -18.39
CA GLU A 141 -1.86 8.29 -18.26
C GLU A 141 -1.36 8.87 -19.58
N CYS A 142 -1.62 8.15 -20.66
CA CYS A 142 -1.46 8.61 -22.03
C CYS A 142 -2.66 8.18 -22.89
N VAL A 143 -2.95 8.96 -23.93
CA VAL A 143 -3.93 8.64 -24.97
C VAL A 143 -3.21 8.67 -26.33
N PRO A 144 -2.95 7.52 -26.97
CA PRO A 144 -3.21 6.14 -26.49
C PRO A 144 -2.23 5.71 -25.38
N LEU A 145 -2.65 4.74 -24.53
CA LEU A 145 -1.82 4.21 -23.43
C LEU A 145 -0.49 3.63 -23.93
N GLU A 146 -0.47 3.10 -25.15
CA GLU A 146 0.74 2.57 -25.79
C GLU A 146 1.87 3.60 -25.87
N LYS A 147 1.54 4.90 -25.91
CA LYS A 147 2.52 5.98 -25.97
C LYS A 147 3.50 5.99 -24.79
N VAL A 148 3.14 5.38 -23.66
CA VAL A 148 4.00 5.26 -22.47
C VAL A 148 5.29 4.49 -22.79
N TRP A 149 5.17 3.37 -23.49
CA TRP A 149 6.33 2.54 -23.88
C TRP A 149 6.73 2.69 -25.34
N ASN A 150 5.88 3.29 -26.19
CA ASN A 150 6.16 3.58 -27.58
C ASN A 150 6.01 5.08 -27.87
N ARG A 151 7.07 5.85 -27.56
CA ARG A 151 7.06 7.33 -27.68
C ARG A 151 6.95 7.85 -29.13
N GLY A 152 7.11 6.99 -30.14
CA GLY A 152 6.99 7.36 -31.54
C GLY A 152 5.55 7.56 -32.04
N ILE A 153 4.55 7.11 -31.26
CA ILE A 153 3.15 7.21 -31.63
C ILE A 153 2.59 8.61 -31.30
N PRO A 154 1.76 9.21 -32.17
CA PRO A 154 1.06 10.45 -31.87
C PRO A 154 0.11 10.30 -30.66
N GLY A 155 -0.05 11.36 -29.89
CA GLY A 155 -0.89 11.35 -28.69
C GLY A 155 -0.36 12.27 -27.58
N THR A 156 -1.06 12.29 -26.47
CA THR A 156 -0.76 13.16 -25.32
C THR A 156 -0.72 12.35 -24.04
N CYS A 157 0.09 12.81 -23.08
CA CYS A 157 0.16 12.28 -21.72
C CYS A 157 0.00 13.44 -20.77
N TYR A 158 -0.64 13.23 -19.61
CA TYR A 158 -0.64 14.25 -18.57
C TYR A 158 0.73 14.33 -17.89
N ASN A 159 0.91 15.30 -16.99
CA ASN A 159 2.15 15.42 -16.22
C ASN A 159 2.27 14.28 -15.19
N ILE A 160 2.91 13.18 -15.59
CA ILE A 160 3.11 11.97 -14.78
C ILE A 160 3.87 12.28 -13.48
N ALA A 161 4.86 13.18 -13.53
CA ALA A 161 5.62 13.59 -12.35
C ALA A 161 4.71 14.30 -11.33
N ALA A 162 3.88 15.24 -11.78
CA ALA A 162 2.91 15.92 -10.92
C ALA A 162 1.90 14.92 -10.32
N TYR A 163 1.43 13.95 -11.10
CA TYR A 163 0.54 12.92 -10.58
C TYR A 163 1.18 12.12 -9.44
N PHE A 164 2.42 11.66 -9.58
CA PHE A 164 3.11 10.94 -8.50
C PHE A 164 3.41 11.82 -7.27
N GLN A 165 3.71 13.10 -7.47
CA GLN A 165 3.99 14.05 -6.39
C GLN A 165 2.73 14.40 -5.57
N TYR A 166 1.65 14.78 -6.25
CA TYR A 166 0.43 15.24 -5.59
C TYR A 166 -0.55 14.11 -5.29
N GLY A 167 -0.54 13.02 -6.06
CA GLY A 167 -1.39 11.85 -5.86
C GLY A 167 -1.09 11.06 -4.59
N ALA A 168 0.08 11.27 -3.97
CA ALA A 168 0.43 10.66 -2.69
C ALA A 168 -0.21 11.38 -1.49
N LEU A 169 -0.58 12.66 -1.62
CA LEU A 169 -1.12 13.47 -0.50
C LEU A 169 -2.45 12.94 0.06
N PRO A 170 -3.46 12.58 -0.77
CA PRO A 170 -4.71 12.04 -0.24
C PRO A 170 -4.49 10.79 0.62
N ASN A 171 -3.53 9.94 0.23
CA ASN A 171 -3.22 8.72 0.98
C ASN A 171 -2.69 9.07 2.38
N ALA A 172 -1.68 9.93 2.46
CA ALA A 172 -1.11 10.37 3.73
C ALA A 172 -2.14 11.09 4.64
N ILE A 173 -3.04 11.88 4.06
CA ILE A 173 -4.14 12.53 4.80
C ILE A 173 -5.09 11.48 5.37
N THR A 174 -5.49 10.47 4.58
CA THR A 174 -6.36 9.40 5.09
C THR A 174 -5.69 8.63 6.22
N ASP A 175 -4.38 8.39 6.14
CA ASP A 175 -3.61 7.71 7.20
C ASP A 175 -3.58 8.50 8.49
N PHE A 176 -3.37 9.82 8.39
CA PHE A 176 -3.41 10.70 9.54
C PHE A 176 -4.78 10.68 10.23
N VAL A 177 -5.87 10.76 9.45
CA VAL A 177 -7.22 10.69 10.01
C VAL A 177 -7.48 9.33 10.65
N MET A 178 -7.08 8.22 10.00
CA MET A 178 -7.23 6.86 10.56
C MET A 178 -6.50 6.70 11.90
N LEU A 179 -5.34 7.35 12.07
CA LEU A 179 -4.56 7.32 13.30
C LEU A 179 -5.25 8.09 14.45
N LEU A 180 -5.85 9.24 14.15
CA LEU A 180 -6.53 10.07 15.15
C LEU A 180 -7.87 9.50 15.60
N LEU A 181 -8.55 8.77 14.72
CA LEU A 181 -9.92 8.33 14.90
C LEU A 181 -10.17 7.50 16.19
N PRO A 182 -9.30 6.54 16.60
CA PRO A 182 -9.48 5.79 17.84
C PRO A 182 -9.11 6.56 19.13
N ILE A 183 -8.35 7.67 19.06
CA ILE A 183 -7.80 8.35 20.25
C ILE A 183 -8.88 8.78 21.26
N PRO A 184 -9.99 9.43 20.86
CA PRO A 184 -11.03 9.84 21.80
C PRO A 184 -11.69 8.65 22.51
N THR A 185 -11.83 7.51 21.82
CA THR A 185 -12.36 6.28 22.44
C THR A 185 -11.39 5.73 23.46
N VAL A 186 -10.09 5.70 23.14
CA VAL A 186 -9.04 5.25 24.08
C VAL A 186 -9.04 6.07 25.36
N TRP A 187 -9.20 7.39 25.24
CA TRP A 187 -9.12 8.31 26.38
C TRP A 187 -10.37 8.29 27.27
N LYS A 188 -11.56 8.12 26.68
CA LYS A 188 -12.82 8.15 27.43
C LYS A 188 -13.26 6.80 27.98
N LEU A 189 -12.79 5.70 27.41
CA LEU A 189 -13.21 4.37 27.83
C LEU A 189 -12.40 3.94 29.06
N GLN A 190 -13.08 3.67 30.18
CA GLN A 190 -12.56 2.78 31.24
C GLN A 190 -12.47 1.34 30.70
N ALA A 191 -11.74 1.19 29.61
CA ALA A 191 -11.57 -0.06 28.91
C ALA A 191 -10.71 -0.97 29.80
N THR A 192 -11.17 -2.21 29.96
CA THR A 192 -10.33 -3.28 30.49
C THR A 192 -9.00 -3.28 29.73
N LEU A 193 -7.91 -3.68 30.40
CA LEU A 193 -6.55 -3.74 29.82
C LEU A 193 -6.53 -4.37 28.40
N LYS A 194 -7.45 -5.33 28.20
CA LYS A 194 -7.80 -6.05 26.97
C LYS A 194 -8.15 -5.17 25.76
N VAL A 195 -8.85 -4.04 25.96
CA VAL A 195 -9.25 -3.11 24.89
C VAL A 195 -8.18 -2.03 24.67
N LYS A 196 -7.50 -1.61 25.74
CA LYS A 196 -6.35 -0.69 25.65
C LYS A 196 -5.21 -1.27 24.80
N MET A 197 -4.89 -2.55 24.96
CA MET A 197 -3.87 -3.22 24.15
C MET A 197 -4.23 -3.28 22.66
N GLY A 198 -5.48 -3.64 22.33
CA GLY A 198 -5.92 -3.68 20.94
C GLY A 198 -5.80 -2.32 20.25
N LEU A 199 -6.18 -1.25 20.94
CA LEU A 199 -6.09 0.13 20.44
C LEU A 199 -4.65 0.64 20.37
N LEU A 200 -3.77 0.22 21.29
CA LEU A 200 -2.35 0.58 21.28
C LEU A 200 -1.64 -0.08 20.10
N VAL A 201 -1.98 -1.33 19.80
CA VAL A 201 -1.53 -2.03 18.58
C VAL A 201 -1.99 -1.26 17.35
N THR A 202 -3.27 -0.90 17.22
CA THR A 202 -3.73 -0.11 16.05
C THR A 202 -3.11 1.28 15.97
N PHE A 203 -2.81 1.94 17.09
CA PHE A 203 -2.13 3.23 17.10
C PHE A 203 -0.68 3.11 16.64
N MET A 204 0.07 2.13 17.16
CA MET A 204 1.44 1.88 16.74
C MET A 204 1.53 1.56 15.25
N ILE A 205 0.60 0.76 14.73
CA ILE A 205 0.67 0.37 13.33
C ILE A 205 0.10 1.43 12.38
N GLY A 206 -0.93 2.19 12.80
CA GLY A 206 -1.38 3.37 12.07
C GLY A 206 -0.28 4.44 11.96
N GLY A 207 0.55 4.58 13.01
CA GLY A 207 1.73 5.44 13.00
C GLY A 207 2.78 4.97 11.99
N LEU A 208 3.07 3.67 11.94
CA LEU A 208 4.00 3.11 10.95
C LEU A 208 3.50 3.34 9.51
N GLY A 209 2.22 3.10 9.25
CA GLY A 209 1.59 3.38 7.96
C GLY A 209 1.76 4.84 7.53
N LEU A 210 1.39 5.78 8.40
CA LEU A 210 1.55 7.21 8.16
C LEU A 210 3.02 7.59 7.88
N ILE A 211 3.96 7.09 8.68
CA ILE A 211 5.40 7.35 8.47
C ILE A 211 5.83 6.85 7.09
N THR A 212 5.44 5.63 6.71
CA THR A 212 5.79 5.05 5.41
C THR A 212 5.18 5.86 4.26
N SER A 213 3.96 6.38 4.42
CA SER A 213 3.29 7.22 3.43
C SER A 213 3.94 8.58 3.27
N ILE A 214 4.35 9.22 4.37
CA ILE A 214 5.08 10.49 4.36
C ILE A 214 6.43 10.30 3.66
N ILE A 215 7.21 9.28 4.05
CA ILE A 215 8.53 9.07 3.45
C ILE A 215 8.38 8.83 1.95
N ARG A 216 7.47 7.94 1.55
CA ARG A 216 7.14 7.71 0.14
C ARG A 216 6.81 9.02 -0.59
N THR A 217 5.94 9.84 -0.02
CA THR A 217 5.53 11.13 -0.61
C THR A 217 6.76 12.00 -0.84
N THR A 218 7.64 12.14 0.15
CA THR A 218 8.88 12.92 0.00
C THR A 218 9.82 12.36 -1.06
N GLU A 219 9.87 11.04 -1.24
CA GLU A 219 10.68 10.42 -2.29
C GLU A 219 10.11 10.68 -3.68
N PHE A 220 8.79 10.74 -3.86
CA PHE A 220 8.18 11.16 -5.12
C PHE A 220 8.42 12.65 -5.44
N PHE A 221 8.51 13.53 -4.44
CA PHE A 221 8.93 14.92 -4.65
C PHE A 221 10.37 15.06 -5.11
N LYS A 222 11.26 14.15 -4.67
CA LYS A 222 12.67 14.12 -5.11
C LYS A 222 12.85 13.37 -6.44
N PHE A 223 11.88 12.55 -6.84
CA PHE A 223 11.96 11.73 -8.03
C PHE A 223 11.81 12.59 -9.30
N ASN A 224 12.87 12.64 -10.11
CA ASN A 224 12.84 13.25 -11.43
C ASN A 224 13.05 12.19 -12.52
N PRO A 225 11.98 11.72 -13.19
CA PRO A 225 12.07 10.67 -14.20
C PRO A 225 12.82 11.10 -15.47
N LEU A 226 13.03 12.40 -15.68
CA LEU A 226 13.64 12.95 -16.91
C LEU A 226 15.17 12.83 -16.95
N VAL A 227 15.82 12.62 -15.79
CA VAL A 227 17.29 12.55 -15.71
C VAL A 227 17.78 11.11 -15.68
N ASP A 228 17.22 10.28 -14.79
CA ASP A 228 17.66 8.88 -14.62
C ASP A 228 16.56 7.99 -14.02
N GLY A 229 15.52 7.73 -14.81
CA GLY A 229 14.30 7.06 -14.36
C GLY A 229 14.53 5.65 -13.80
N THR A 230 15.35 4.82 -14.43
CA THR A 230 15.57 3.41 -14.04
C THR A 230 16.35 3.27 -12.74
N ARG A 231 17.32 4.15 -12.46
CA ARG A 231 18.04 4.13 -11.18
C ARG A 231 17.22 4.80 -10.09
N ALA A 232 16.67 5.98 -10.37
CA ALA A 232 15.92 6.77 -9.39
C ALA A 232 14.63 6.07 -8.93
N ALA A 233 14.03 5.22 -9.77
CA ALA A 233 12.82 4.47 -9.42
C ALA A 233 13.04 3.43 -8.29
N THR A 234 14.29 3.04 -7.99
CA THR A 234 14.57 1.99 -6.99
C THR A 234 13.97 2.32 -5.62
N VAL A 235 14.16 3.55 -5.12
CA VAL A 235 13.70 3.94 -3.78
C VAL A 235 12.18 4.10 -3.71
N PRO A 236 11.51 4.82 -4.64
CA PRO A 236 10.05 4.87 -4.68
C PRO A 236 9.37 3.50 -4.80
N LEU A 237 9.95 2.58 -5.57
CA LEU A 237 9.43 1.21 -5.69
C LEU A 237 9.56 0.42 -4.37
N CYS A 238 10.64 0.60 -3.60
CA CYS A 238 10.73 0.00 -2.25
C CYS A 238 9.58 0.48 -1.37
N TRP A 239 9.30 1.78 -1.36
CA TRP A 239 8.20 2.33 -0.56
C TRP A 239 6.81 1.90 -1.06
N THR A 240 6.68 1.62 -2.36
CA THR A 240 5.46 1.05 -2.95
C THR A 240 5.19 -0.40 -2.49
N ILE A 241 6.22 -1.10 -1.97
CA ILE A 241 6.08 -2.40 -1.29
C ILE A 241 5.83 -2.20 0.21
N VAL A 242 6.70 -1.41 0.85
CA VAL A 242 6.75 -1.26 2.31
C VAL A 242 5.43 -0.72 2.85
N GLU A 243 4.90 0.32 2.22
CA GLU A 243 3.67 1.00 2.66
C GLU A 243 2.45 0.05 2.70
N PRO A 244 1.99 -0.56 1.58
CA PRO A 244 0.87 -1.50 1.63
C PRO A 244 1.16 -2.75 2.46
N GLY A 245 2.41 -3.22 2.50
CA GLY A 245 2.81 -4.32 3.36
C GLY A 245 2.67 -4.00 4.85
N CYS A 246 3.05 -2.80 5.28
CA CYS A 246 2.83 -2.32 6.64
C CYS A 246 1.33 -2.27 6.98
N TYR A 247 0.47 -1.77 6.09
CA TYR A 247 -0.99 -1.81 6.31
C TYR A 247 -1.54 -3.24 6.38
N HIS A 248 -1.01 -4.16 5.57
CA HIS A 248 -1.41 -5.56 5.58
C HIS A 248 -1.07 -6.24 6.91
N ILE A 249 0.18 -6.11 7.35
CA ILE A 249 0.64 -6.59 8.66
C ILE A 249 -0.20 -5.94 9.76
N ALA A 250 -0.51 -4.64 9.63
CA ALA A 250 -1.34 -3.92 10.59
C ALA A 250 -2.69 -4.56 10.82
N ALA A 251 -3.39 -4.80 9.71
CA ALA A 251 -4.71 -5.39 9.73
C ALA A 251 -4.67 -6.82 10.30
N CYS A 252 -3.61 -7.59 10.03
CA CYS A 252 -3.41 -8.92 10.61
C CYS A 252 -3.21 -8.89 12.14
N LEU A 253 -2.35 -7.99 12.63
CA LEU A 253 -2.01 -7.85 14.05
C LEU A 253 -3.23 -7.63 14.96
N ILE A 254 -4.26 -6.94 14.46
CA ILE A 254 -5.52 -6.68 15.19
C ILE A 254 -6.16 -7.97 15.72
N TYR A 255 -6.04 -9.08 14.99
CA TYR A 255 -6.69 -10.35 15.30
C TYR A 255 -5.77 -11.40 15.93
N LEU A 256 -4.48 -11.09 16.17
CA LEU A 256 -3.51 -12.04 16.72
C LEU A 256 -3.64 -12.31 18.22
N ARG A 257 -4.50 -11.56 18.91
CA ARG A 257 -4.59 -11.63 20.37
C ARG A 257 -4.83 -13.05 20.94
N PRO A 258 -5.79 -13.86 20.44
CA PRO A 258 -5.98 -15.22 20.96
C PRO A 258 -4.76 -16.12 20.81
N LEU A 259 -3.99 -15.95 19.75
CA LEU A 259 -2.73 -16.66 19.55
C LEU A 259 -1.69 -16.26 20.61
N LEU A 260 -1.55 -14.96 20.90
CA LEU A 260 -0.61 -14.48 21.93
C LEU A 260 -0.95 -15.05 23.31
N SER A 261 -2.23 -15.12 23.68
CA SER A 261 -2.67 -15.72 24.95
C SER A 261 -2.58 -17.24 25.01
N TYR A 262 -2.42 -17.92 23.87
CA TYR A 262 -2.25 -19.37 23.83
C TYR A 262 -0.79 -19.79 23.99
N VAL A 263 0.15 -18.90 23.60
CA VAL A 263 1.60 -19.15 23.66
C VAL A 263 2.22 -18.64 24.97
N SER A 264 1.58 -17.68 25.66
CA SER A 264 1.96 -17.20 27.00
C SER A 264 1.38 -18.06 28.12
#